data_AF-A0A212K1M4-F1
#
_entry.id   AF-A0A212K1M4-F1
#
_cell.length_a   1.000
_cell.length_b   1.000
_cell.length_c   1.000
_cell.angle_alpha   90.00
_cell.angle_beta   90.00
_cell.angle_gamma   90.00
#
_symmetry.space_group_name_H-M   'P 1'
#
loop_
_entity.id
_entity.type
_entity.pdbx_description
1 polymer ?
#
loop_
_entity_poly.entity_id
_entity_poly.type
_entity_poly.pdbx_seq_one_letter_code
_entity_poly.pdbx_strand_id
1 'polypeptide(L)'
;MDFKDQIKQLSDRAEKLKDSLQTEEATKNALIMPFLQSMGYDVFNPLEVMPEFTCDIGTKKGEKIDYAILKDGDPIMLIECKHWKQELTLHDNQLLRYFHVSPAKFGLLTNGIVYRFYTDLETPNKMDEKPFLELNLFDLKSATIEELKKFHKAYFDVENILSSASELKYTSQLKAVINNEFSNPSPEFVKLFAKQVYDGVITPKLLEQFTSLVKRSISGLISDTISDRLKTALKTEVAQEEQSDKTDQQPADENNNGIVTTEEELEGFMLVKAILREVVDVSRIAHRDAQTYFAILFDDNNRKPIVRLYLNSPTNKYIVTFDKDKKETRHNINSLDDIYTYANEIKEVVKFYLQ
;
A
#
# COMPACT_ATOMS: atom_id res chain seq x y z
N MET A 1 -0.65 8.17 -18.62
CA MET A 1 -1.55 7.28 -17.85
C MET A 1 -0.75 6.82 -16.65
N ASP A 2 -1.34 6.83 -15.45
CA ASP A 2 -0.63 6.36 -14.27
C ASP A 2 -0.37 4.85 -14.37
N PHE A 3 0.74 4.37 -13.81
CA PHE A 3 1.13 2.96 -13.85
C PHE A 3 0.06 2.07 -13.19
N LYS A 4 -0.53 2.55 -12.10
CA LYS A 4 -1.63 1.86 -11.41
C LYS A 4 -2.84 1.66 -12.32
N ASP A 5 -3.19 2.66 -13.12
CA ASP A 5 -4.30 2.57 -14.07
C ASP A 5 -4.01 1.55 -15.19
N GLN A 6 -2.76 1.47 -15.66
CA GLN A 6 -2.36 0.48 -16.67
C GLN A 6 -2.49 -0.95 -16.14
N ILE A 7 -2.03 -1.21 -14.91
CA ILE A 7 -2.18 -2.53 -14.27
C ILE A 7 -3.65 -2.87 -14.02
N LYS A 8 -4.48 -1.87 -13.67
CA LYS A 8 -5.92 -2.07 -13.53
C LYS A 8 -6.59 -2.43 -14.86
N GLN A 9 -6.24 -1.76 -15.95
CA GLN A 9 -6.74 -2.10 -17.29
C GLN A 9 -6.32 -3.50 -17.72
N LEU A 10 -5.11 -3.92 -17.35
CA LEU A 10 -4.65 -5.28 -17.59
C LEU A 10 -5.50 -6.31 -16.83
N SER A 11 -5.85 -6.01 -15.58
CA SER A 11 -6.78 -6.84 -14.79
C SER A 11 -8.15 -6.97 -15.46
N ASP A 12 -8.76 -5.84 -15.84
CA ASP A 12 -10.06 -5.83 -16.54
C ASP A 12 -10.00 -6.61 -17.86
N ARG A 13 -8.88 -6.52 -18.57
CA ARG A 13 -8.62 -7.28 -19.80
C ARG A 13 -8.50 -8.78 -19.52
N ALA A 14 -7.75 -9.17 -18.47
CA ALA A 14 -7.58 -10.55 -18.08
C ALA A 14 -8.92 -11.20 -17.71
N GLU A 15 -9.76 -10.49 -16.95
CA GLU A 15 -11.08 -10.97 -16.57
C GLU A 15 -11.98 -11.24 -17.79
N LYS A 16 -11.97 -10.34 -18.77
CA LYS A 16 -12.78 -10.46 -20.00
C LYS A 16 -12.28 -11.55 -20.95
N LEU A 17 -10.96 -11.71 -21.08
CA LEU A 17 -10.38 -12.53 -22.14
C LEU A 17 -10.06 -13.95 -21.69
N LYS A 18 -9.75 -14.20 -20.41
CA LYS A 18 -9.17 -15.48 -19.95
C LYS A 18 -9.91 -16.71 -20.48
N ASP A 19 -11.24 -16.73 -20.44
CA ASP A 19 -12.03 -17.90 -20.82
C ASP A 19 -11.98 -18.22 -22.34
N SER A 20 -11.61 -17.23 -23.15
CA SER A 20 -11.38 -17.41 -24.59
C SER A 20 -9.98 -17.94 -24.93
N LEU A 21 -9.01 -17.83 -24.01
CA LEU A 21 -7.62 -18.23 -24.23
C LEU A 21 -7.49 -19.75 -24.06
N GLN A 22 -7.30 -20.46 -25.18
CA GLN A 22 -7.23 -21.93 -25.22
C GLN A 22 -5.81 -22.49 -25.13
N THR A 23 -4.79 -21.66 -25.39
CA THR A 23 -3.39 -22.09 -25.46
C THR A 23 -2.50 -21.20 -24.61
N GLU A 24 -1.34 -21.73 -24.24
CA GLU A 24 -0.31 -20.97 -23.53
C GLU A 24 0.14 -19.77 -24.37
N GLU A 25 0.31 -19.96 -25.67
CA GLU A 25 0.66 -18.89 -26.61
C GLU A 25 -0.41 -17.78 -26.66
N ALA A 26 -1.70 -18.15 -26.61
CA ALA A 26 -2.77 -17.16 -26.50
C ALA A 26 -2.69 -16.39 -25.17
N THR A 27 -2.31 -17.06 -24.07
CA THR A 27 -2.07 -16.41 -22.77
C THR A 27 -0.90 -15.44 -22.82
N LYS A 28 0.23 -15.84 -23.42
CA LYS A 28 1.40 -14.98 -23.62
C LYS A 28 1.06 -13.71 -24.38
N ASN A 29 0.42 -13.85 -25.54
CA ASN A 29 0.06 -12.72 -26.39
C ASN A 29 -1.02 -11.81 -25.79
N ALA A 30 -2.06 -12.40 -25.17
CA ALA A 30 -3.22 -11.62 -24.73
C ALA A 30 -3.02 -10.94 -23.37
N LEU A 31 -2.21 -11.52 -22.48
CA LEU A 31 -2.05 -11.08 -21.09
C LEU A 31 -0.60 -10.69 -20.74
N ILE A 32 0.38 -11.54 -21.06
CA ILE A 32 1.77 -11.36 -20.58
C ILE A 32 2.52 -10.30 -21.40
N MET A 33 2.39 -10.28 -22.72
CA MET A 33 3.00 -9.23 -23.54
C MET A 33 2.47 -7.83 -23.19
N PRO A 34 1.14 -7.61 -23.04
CA PRO A 34 0.62 -6.33 -22.55
C PRO A 34 1.13 -5.95 -21.16
N PHE A 35 1.36 -6.92 -20.29
CA PHE A 35 2.01 -6.67 -19.00
C PHE A 35 3.43 -6.13 -19.19
N LEU A 36 4.27 -6.81 -19.99
CA LEU A 36 5.64 -6.35 -20.26
C LEU A 36 5.68 -4.95 -20.90
N GLN A 37 4.75 -4.65 -21.80
CA GLN A 37 4.57 -3.30 -22.35
C GLN A 37 4.20 -2.28 -21.27
N SER A 38 3.30 -2.63 -20.35
CA SER A 38 2.92 -1.76 -19.22
C SER A 38 4.07 -1.54 -18.25
N MET A 39 5.01 -2.48 -18.17
CA MET A 39 6.29 -2.34 -17.44
C MET A 39 7.31 -1.47 -18.19
N GLY A 40 6.96 -0.93 -19.36
CA GLY A 40 7.78 -0.03 -20.15
C GLY A 40 8.80 -0.72 -21.06
N TYR A 41 8.74 -2.05 -21.19
CA TYR A 41 9.63 -2.81 -22.06
C TYR A 41 9.09 -2.93 -23.48
N ASP A 42 9.98 -2.82 -24.46
CA ASP A 42 9.62 -2.99 -25.87
C ASP A 42 9.62 -4.47 -26.26
N VAL A 43 8.43 -5.09 -26.26
CA VAL A 43 8.21 -6.50 -26.64
C VAL A 43 8.47 -6.80 -28.13
N PHE A 44 8.62 -5.77 -28.97
CA PHE A 44 8.94 -5.93 -30.39
C PHE A 44 10.43 -5.78 -30.68
N ASN A 45 11.22 -5.38 -29.67
CA ASN A 45 12.66 -5.24 -29.77
C ASN A 45 13.36 -6.46 -29.14
N PRO A 46 13.92 -7.40 -29.93
CA PRO A 46 14.59 -8.58 -29.40
C PRO A 46 15.89 -8.26 -28.65
N LEU A 47 16.44 -7.05 -28.81
CA LEU A 47 17.59 -6.59 -28.00
C LEU A 47 17.19 -6.18 -26.58
N GLU A 48 15.89 -6.11 -26.29
CA GLU A 48 15.34 -5.73 -25.00
C GLU A 48 14.46 -6.82 -24.40
N VAL A 49 13.52 -7.37 -25.16
CA VAL A 49 12.72 -8.53 -24.76
C VAL A 49 12.99 -9.64 -25.77
N MET A 50 13.88 -10.56 -25.40
CA MET A 50 14.26 -11.69 -26.24
C MET A 50 13.29 -12.87 -26.01
N PRO A 51 12.47 -13.25 -27.00
CA PRO A 51 11.66 -14.47 -26.91
C PRO A 51 12.53 -15.72 -27.08
N GLU A 52 12.07 -16.86 -26.54
CA GLU A 52 12.73 -18.16 -26.70
C GLU A 52 14.22 -18.13 -26.36
N PHE A 53 14.59 -17.44 -25.28
CA PHE A 53 15.97 -17.22 -24.90
C PHE A 53 16.67 -18.53 -24.52
N THR A 54 17.92 -18.67 -24.93
CA THR A 54 18.76 -19.86 -24.66
C THR A 54 20.05 -19.48 -23.98
N CYS A 55 20.40 -20.20 -22.91
CA CYS A 55 21.74 -20.17 -22.33
C CYS A 55 22.55 -21.35 -22.91
N ASP A 56 23.86 -21.19 -23.06
CA ASP A 56 24.75 -22.29 -23.43
C ASP A 56 24.87 -23.29 -22.25
N ILE A 57 23.96 -24.27 -22.20
CA ILE A 57 23.93 -25.30 -21.15
C ILE A 57 24.57 -26.58 -21.70
N GLY A 58 25.71 -26.98 -21.14
CA GLY A 58 26.48 -28.17 -21.55
C GLY A 58 25.79 -29.52 -21.31
N THR A 59 24.57 -29.57 -20.74
CA THR A 59 23.91 -30.83 -20.30
C THR A 59 22.56 -31.13 -20.93
N LYS A 60 21.83 -30.16 -21.52
CA LYS A 60 20.61 -30.41 -22.32
C LYS A 60 20.50 -29.42 -23.49
N LYS A 61 20.77 -29.92 -24.70
CA LYS A 61 20.64 -29.16 -25.94
C LYS A 61 19.15 -28.88 -26.23
N GLY A 62 18.77 -27.61 -26.38
CA GLY A 62 17.50 -27.20 -26.98
C GLY A 62 16.34 -26.86 -26.05
N GLU A 63 16.55 -26.84 -24.73
CA GLU A 63 15.59 -26.20 -23.81
C GLU A 63 15.66 -24.68 -23.98
N LYS A 64 14.55 -23.94 -23.88
CA LYS A 64 14.49 -22.48 -24.04
C LYS A 64 13.58 -21.90 -22.98
N ILE A 65 13.83 -20.68 -22.52
CA ILE A 65 12.91 -19.93 -21.65
C ILE A 65 12.07 -18.97 -22.49
N ASP A 66 10.83 -18.70 -22.07
CA ASP A 66 9.86 -17.97 -22.91
C ASP A 66 10.31 -16.55 -23.25
N TYR A 67 10.76 -15.79 -22.26
CA TYR A 67 11.32 -14.46 -22.48
C TYR A 67 12.52 -14.19 -21.57
N ALA A 68 13.44 -13.36 -22.04
CA ALA A 68 14.45 -12.72 -21.23
C ALA A 68 14.39 -11.21 -21.46
N ILE A 69 14.39 -10.43 -20.38
CA ILE A 69 14.62 -9.00 -20.45
C ILE A 69 16.13 -8.77 -20.43
N LEU A 70 16.62 -8.06 -21.44
CA LEU A 70 18.02 -7.73 -21.63
C LEU A 70 18.27 -6.27 -21.25
N LYS A 71 19.38 -6.01 -20.59
CA LYS A 71 19.93 -4.68 -20.34
C LYS A 71 21.38 -4.68 -20.76
N ASP A 72 21.74 -3.78 -21.67
CA ASP A 72 23.10 -3.69 -22.24
C ASP A 72 23.62 -5.00 -22.86
N GLY A 73 22.69 -5.83 -23.36
CA GLY A 73 23.00 -7.14 -23.98
C GLY A 73 22.99 -8.33 -23.02
N ASP A 74 22.98 -8.09 -21.71
CA ASP A 74 22.96 -9.15 -20.70
C ASP A 74 21.53 -9.39 -20.16
N PRO A 75 21.13 -10.65 -19.92
CA PRO A 75 19.82 -10.94 -19.33
C PRO A 75 19.78 -10.49 -17.87
N ILE A 76 18.81 -9.64 -17.53
CA ILE A 76 18.57 -9.16 -16.15
C ILE A 76 17.40 -9.87 -15.48
N MET A 77 16.41 -10.30 -16.25
CA MET A 77 15.25 -11.02 -15.77
C MET A 77 14.84 -12.12 -16.75
N LEU A 78 14.62 -13.32 -16.22
CA LEU A 78 14.15 -14.48 -16.97
C LEU A 78 12.67 -14.71 -16.69
N ILE A 79 11.89 -15.01 -17.73
CA ILE A 79 10.43 -15.10 -17.63
C ILE A 79 9.96 -16.44 -18.18
N GLU A 80 9.31 -17.21 -17.33
CA GLU A 80 8.62 -18.45 -17.67
C GLU A 80 7.11 -18.20 -17.59
N CYS A 81 6.42 -18.56 -18.66
CA CYS A 81 4.99 -18.35 -18.81
C CYS A 81 4.27 -19.70 -18.78
N LYS A 82 3.02 -19.69 -18.30
CA LYS A 82 2.12 -20.84 -18.29
C LYS A 82 0.75 -20.45 -18.82
N HIS A 83 -0.05 -21.46 -19.17
CA HIS A 83 -1.44 -21.25 -19.52
C HIS A 83 -2.21 -20.65 -18.33
N TRP A 84 -3.15 -19.73 -18.55
CA TRP A 84 -3.85 -19.02 -17.46
C TRP A 84 -4.57 -19.93 -16.44
N LYS A 85 -5.09 -21.07 -16.89
CA LYS A 85 -5.71 -22.10 -16.02
C LYS A 85 -4.71 -22.93 -15.21
N GLN A 86 -3.43 -22.88 -15.56
CA GLN A 86 -2.41 -23.70 -14.92
C GLN A 86 -1.95 -23.04 -13.62
N GLU A 87 -1.81 -23.86 -12.58
CA GLU A 87 -1.21 -23.44 -11.32
C GLU A 87 0.30 -23.23 -11.48
N LEU A 88 0.81 -22.18 -10.86
CA LEU A 88 2.23 -21.87 -10.86
C LEU A 88 2.95 -22.76 -9.86
N THR A 89 3.78 -23.69 -10.34
CA THR A 89 4.63 -24.54 -9.51
C THR A 89 6.07 -24.45 -10.00
N LEU A 90 7.02 -24.60 -9.06
CA LEU A 90 8.46 -24.63 -9.37
C LEU A 90 8.96 -26.04 -9.70
N HIS A 91 8.15 -27.08 -9.52
CA HIS A 91 8.54 -28.45 -9.85
C HIS A 91 8.80 -28.57 -11.37
N ASP A 92 9.97 -29.10 -11.74
CA ASP A 92 10.45 -29.25 -13.11
C ASP A 92 10.61 -27.97 -13.95
N ASN A 93 10.64 -26.79 -13.33
CA ASN A 93 10.63 -25.52 -14.05
C ASN A 93 11.93 -25.21 -14.80
N GLN A 94 11.79 -24.82 -16.07
CA GLN A 94 12.89 -24.34 -16.92
C GLN A 94 13.56 -23.12 -16.29
N LEU A 95 12.76 -22.25 -15.66
CA LEU A 95 13.21 -21.08 -14.92
C LEU A 95 14.32 -21.39 -13.91
N LEU A 96 14.19 -22.45 -13.08
CA LEU A 96 15.21 -22.82 -12.08
C LEU A 96 16.55 -23.19 -12.73
N ARG A 97 16.50 -24.00 -13.79
CA ARG A 97 17.70 -24.48 -14.50
C ARG A 97 18.41 -23.32 -15.18
N TYR A 98 17.63 -22.45 -15.81
CA TYR A 98 18.12 -21.29 -16.53
C TYR A 98 18.69 -20.21 -15.60
N PHE A 99 18.02 -19.96 -14.48
CA PHE A 99 18.49 -18.98 -13.49
C PHE A 99 19.87 -19.37 -12.95
N HIS A 100 20.14 -20.68 -12.75
CA HIS A 100 21.42 -21.13 -12.19
C HIS A 100 22.64 -20.86 -13.08
N VAL A 101 22.43 -20.85 -14.40
CA VAL A 101 23.48 -20.76 -15.42
C VAL A 101 23.47 -19.43 -16.17
N SER A 102 22.56 -18.53 -15.79
CA SER A 102 22.39 -17.19 -16.36
C SER A 102 22.96 -16.13 -15.40
N PRO A 103 23.48 -15.00 -15.91
CA PRO A 103 23.84 -13.87 -15.05
C PRO A 103 22.62 -13.08 -14.52
N ALA A 104 21.40 -13.44 -14.94
CA ALA A 104 20.17 -12.79 -14.54
C ALA A 104 19.97 -12.79 -13.02
N LYS A 105 19.45 -11.67 -12.51
CA LYS A 105 19.20 -11.47 -11.07
C LYS A 105 17.77 -11.77 -10.68
N PHE A 106 16.84 -11.70 -11.63
CA PHE A 106 15.43 -11.92 -11.35
C PHE A 106 14.84 -13.04 -12.21
N GLY A 107 13.93 -13.80 -11.61
CA GLY A 107 13.09 -14.78 -12.28
C GLY A 107 11.63 -14.40 -12.12
N LEU A 108 10.84 -14.55 -13.18
CA LEU A 108 9.41 -14.32 -13.17
C LEU A 108 8.71 -15.58 -13.66
N LEU A 109 7.83 -16.14 -12.82
CA LEU A 109 6.92 -17.20 -13.21
C LEU A 109 5.50 -16.64 -13.24
N THR A 110 4.81 -16.78 -14.37
CA THR A 110 3.47 -16.19 -14.53
C THR A 110 2.55 -17.02 -15.42
N ASN A 111 1.24 -16.92 -15.16
CA ASN A 111 0.19 -17.43 -16.04
C ASN A 111 -0.68 -16.30 -16.62
N GLY A 112 -0.17 -15.06 -16.59
CA GLY A 112 -0.89 -13.87 -17.04
C GLY A 112 -1.87 -13.28 -16.03
N ILE A 113 -2.23 -14.01 -14.97
CA ILE A 113 -3.09 -13.53 -13.87
C ILE A 113 -2.28 -13.35 -12.58
N VAL A 114 -1.45 -14.34 -12.25
CA VAL A 114 -0.54 -14.32 -11.11
C VAL A 114 0.88 -14.15 -11.62
N TYR A 115 1.66 -13.27 -11.00
CA TYR A 115 3.04 -12.97 -11.33
C TYR A 115 3.89 -13.16 -10.08
N ARG A 116 4.81 -14.12 -10.10
CA ARG A 116 5.69 -14.46 -8.98
C ARG A 116 7.13 -14.11 -9.33
N PHE A 117 7.71 -13.18 -8.57
CA PHE A 117 9.08 -12.73 -8.74
C PHE A 117 10.00 -13.43 -7.76
N TYR A 118 11.13 -13.91 -8.28
CA TYR A 118 12.15 -14.68 -7.58
C TYR A 118 13.52 -14.05 -7.79
N THR A 119 14.42 -14.31 -6.85
CA THR A 119 15.82 -13.87 -6.86
C THR A 119 16.63 -14.88 -6.04
N ASP A 120 17.92 -14.65 -5.88
CA ASP A 120 18.91 -15.52 -5.23
C ASP A 120 19.43 -14.96 -3.89
N LEU A 121 18.52 -14.60 -2.96
CA LEU A 121 18.94 -14.00 -1.68
C LEU A 121 19.70 -14.97 -0.78
N GLU A 122 19.42 -16.27 -0.87
CA GLU A 122 20.03 -17.27 0.01
C GLU A 122 21.39 -17.74 -0.47
N THR A 123 21.54 -17.98 -1.77
CA THR A 123 22.77 -18.50 -2.37
C THR A 123 22.94 -17.87 -3.74
N PRO A 124 24.06 -17.17 -4.01
CA PRO A 124 24.28 -16.52 -5.29
C PRO A 124 24.09 -17.46 -6.47
N ASN A 125 23.38 -17.00 -7.49
CA ASN A 125 22.99 -17.73 -8.70
C ASN A 125 22.21 -19.03 -8.40
N LYS A 126 21.51 -19.11 -7.27
CA LYS A 126 20.55 -20.18 -7.00
C LYS A 126 19.23 -19.52 -6.60
N MET A 127 18.25 -19.62 -7.49
CA MET A 127 16.94 -19.04 -7.27
C MET A 127 16.29 -19.60 -6.00
N ASP A 128 15.75 -18.70 -5.18
CA ASP A 128 15.02 -19.06 -3.97
C ASP A 128 13.75 -19.86 -4.30
N GLU A 129 13.36 -20.77 -3.40
CA GLU A 129 12.14 -21.59 -3.58
C GLU A 129 10.84 -20.79 -3.43
N LYS A 130 10.89 -19.65 -2.73
CA LYS A 130 9.74 -18.79 -2.46
C LYS A 130 9.89 -17.46 -3.17
N PRO A 131 8.84 -16.94 -3.82
CA PRO A 131 8.89 -15.61 -4.40
C PRO A 131 8.98 -14.55 -3.30
N PHE A 132 9.68 -13.46 -3.57
CA PHE A 132 9.71 -12.30 -2.65
C PHE A 132 8.59 -11.30 -2.95
N LEU A 133 8.06 -11.29 -4.18
CA LEU A 133 6.93 -10.47 -4.59
C LEU A 133 5.93 -11.32 -5.41
N GLU A 134 4.66 -11.24 -5.05
CA GLU A 134 3.56 -11.85 -5.78
C GLU A 134 2.49 -10.81 -6.09
N LEU A 135 2.09 -10.72 -7.35
CA LEU A 135 0.98 -9.90 -7.83
C LEU A 135 -0.12 -10.82 -8.36
N ASN A 136 -1.34 -10.61 -7.88
CA ASN A 136 -2.55 -11.22 -8.46
C ASN A 136 -3.39 -10.10 -9.08
N LEU A 137 -3.64 -10.17 -10.39
CA LEU A 137 -4.44 -9.17 -11.08
C LEU A 137 -5.87 -9.07 -10.56
N PHE A 138 -6.43 -10.12 -9.97
CA PHE A 138 -7.79 -10.08 -9.40
C PHE A 138 -7.82 -9.69 -7.92
N ASP A 139 -6.66 -9.52 -7.28
CA ASP A 139 -6.52 -9.02 -5.90
C ASP A 139 -5.39 -7.98 -5.84
N LEU A 140 -5.62 -6.86 -6.51
CA LEU A 140 -4.65 -5.77 -6.61
C LEU A 140 -4.57 -4.97 -5.31
N LYS A 141 -3.41 -5.02 -4.64
CA LYS A 141 -3.11 -4.24 -3.44
C LYS A 141 -2.21 -3.07 -3.80
N SER A 142 -2.52 -1.87 -3.31
CA SER A 142 -1.74 -0.65 -3.60
C SER A 142 -0.25 -0.83 -3.27
N ALA A 143 0.08 -1.43 -2.11
CA ALA A 143 1.46 -1.69 -1.72
C ALA A 143 2.21 -2.61 -2.71
N THR A 144 1.53 -3.64 -3.23
CA THR A 144 2.12 -4.54 -4.23
C THR A 144 2.37 -3.83 -5.56
N ILE A 145 1.51 -2.89 -5.96
CA ILE A 145 1.69 -2.10 -7.18
C ILE A 145 2.89 -1.15 -7.05
N GLU A 146 3.09 -0.53 -5.88
CA GLU A 146 4.27 0.31 -5.63
C GLU A 146 5.57 -0.50 -5.70
N GLU A 147 5.59 -1.71 -5.11
CA GLU A 147 6.75 -2.60 -5.24
C GLU A 147 6.98 -3.07 -6.67
N LEU A 148 5.91 -3.40 -7.39
CA LEU A 148 5.97 -3.77 -8.81
C LEU A 148 6.55 -2.64 -9.66
N LYS A 149 6.24 -1.37 -9.35
CA LYS A 149 6.72 -0.20 -10.10
C LYS A 149 8.25 -0.11 -10.16
N LYS A 150 8.96 -0.67 -9.18
CA LYS A 150 10.43 -0.77 -9.20
C LYS A 150 10.95 -1.62 -10.36
N PHE A 151 10.16 -2.57 -10.87
CA PHE A 151 10.50 -3.40 -12.04
C PHE A 151 10.22 -2.71 -13.38
N HIS A 152 9.59 -1.53 -13.37
CA HIS A 152 9.34 -0.77 -14.59
C HIS A 152 10.66 -0.26 -15.15
N LYS A 153 10.87 -0.35 -16.47
CA LYS A 153 12.13 -0.02 -17.16
C LYS A 153 12.76 1.31 -16.69
N ALA A 154 11.94 2.35 -16.54
CA ALA A 154 12.38 3.69 -16.13
C ALA A 154 12.96 3.78 -14.70
N TYR A 155 12.61 2.85 -13.82
CA TYR A 155 13.02 2.85 -12.40
C TYR A 155 13.84 1.61 -12.03
N PHE A 156 14.20 0.78 -13.01
CA PHE A 156 14.80 -0.53 -12.78
C PHE A 156 16.23 -0.39 -12.22
N ASP A 157 16.36 -0.73 -10.95
CA ASP A 157 17.60 -0.71 -10.18
C ASP A 157 17.75 -2.05 -9.44
N VAL A 158 18.77 -2.82 -9.82
CA VAL A 158 19.01 -4.16 -9.29
C VAL A 158 19.29 -4.11 -7.78
N GLU A 159 20.12 -3.17 -7.31
CA GLU A 159 20.53 -3.10 -5.92
C GLU A 159 19.35 -2.71 -5.01
N ASN A 160 18.57 -1.71 -5.43
CA ASN A 160 17.38 -1.26 -4.71
C ASN A 160 16.32 -2.38 -4.61
N ILE A 161 16.06 -3.06 -5.72
CA ILE A 161 15.10 -4.17 -5.77
C ILE A 161 15.56 -5.32 -4.87
N LEU A 162 16.85 -5.71 -4.91
CA LEU A 162 17.39 -6.78 -4.06
C LEU A 162 17.31 -6.44 -2.56
N SER A 163 17.58 -5.19 -2.19
CA SER A 163 17.41 -4.73 -0.80
C SER A 163 15.95 -4.85 -0.35
N SER A 164 15.01 -4.40 -1.19
CA SER A 164 13.57 -4.48 -0.91
C SER A 164 13.08 -5.94 -0.88
N ALA A 165 13.61 -6.79 -1.76
CA ALA A 165 13.25 -8.20 -1.86
C ALA A 165 13.52 -8.97 -0.57
N SER A 166 14.64 -8.67 0.12
CA SER A 166 14.96 -9.32 1.40
C SER A 166 13.92 -9.01 2.47
N GLU A 167 13.57 -7.74 2.64
CA GLU A 167 12.55 -7.32 3.60
C GLU A 167 11.16 -7.89 3.25
N LEU A 168 10.77 -7.85 1.97
CA LEU A 168 9.49 -8.38 1.50
C LEU A 168 9.39 -9.89 1.72
N LYS A 169 10.45 -10.64 1.41
CA LYS A 169 10.51 -12.09 1.63
C LYS A 169 10.29 -12.44 3.09
N TYR A 170 11.02 -11.82 4.01
CA TYR A 170 10.88 -12.12 5.44
C TYR A 170 9.53 -11.64 5.99
N THR A 171 9.07 -10.45 5.61
CA THR A 171 7.76 -9.94 6.02
C THR A 171 6.62 -10.85 5.58
N SER A 172 6.65 -11.34 4.34
CA SER A 172 5.66 -12.27 3.81
C SER A 172 5.67 -13.61 4.58
N GLN A 173 6.86 -14.16 4.82
CA GLN A 173 7.00 -15.40 5.59
C GLN A 173 6.54 -15.24 7.04
N LEU A 174 6.87 -14.12 7.69
CA LEU A 174 6.40 -13.80 9.04
C LEU A 174 4.88 -13.69 9.09
N LYS A 175 4.25 -12.99 8.13
CA LYS A 175 2.79 -12.92 8.03
C LYS A 175 2.15 -14.30 7.90
N ALA A 176 2.72 -15.19 7.08
CA ALA A 176 2.23 -16.56 6.93
C ALA A 176 2.32 -17.35 8.26
N VAL A 177 3.44 -17.24 8.96
CA VAL A 177 3.63 -17.88 10.27
C VAL A 177 2.66 -17.31 11.31
N ILE A 178 2.52 -15.99 11.39
CA ILE A 178 1.57 -15.32 12.31
C ILE A 178 0.14 -15.76 12.04
N ASN A 179 -0.29 -15.77 10.78
CA ASN A 179 -1.63 -16.22 10.41
C ASN A 179 -1.88 -17.68 10.78
N ASN A 180 -0.88 -18.54 10.59
CA ASN A 180 -0.96 -19.94 11.00
C ASN A 180 -1.05 -20.06 12.53
N GLU A 181 -0.25 -19.33 13.29
CA GLU A 181 -0.31 -19.30 14.76
C GLU A 181 -1.66 -18.76 15.27
N PHE A 182 -2.26 -17.78 14.58
CA PHE A 182 -3.57 -17.24 14.94
C PHE A 182 -4.69 -18.26 14.69
N SER A 183 -4.59 -19.05 13.61
CA SER A 183 -5.59 -20.04 13.22
C SER A 183 -5.43 -21.37 13.99
N ASN A 184 -4.17 -21.74 14.24
CA ASN A 184 -3.75 -22.99 14.86
C ASN A 184 -2.55 -22.74 15.79
N PRO A 185 -2.78 -22.20 17.01
CA PRO A 185 -1.72 -21.87 17.95
C PRO A 185 -0.83 -23.07 18.31
N SER A 186 0.48 -22.92 18.13
CA SER A 186 1.46 -23.93 18.52
C SER A 186 1.67 -23.96 20.05
N PRO A 187 2.12 -25.09 20.61
CA PRO A 187 2.48 -25.19 22.03
C PRO A 187 3.43 -24.08 22.53
N GLU A 188 4.41 -23.71 21.71
CA GLU A 188 5.40 -22.68 21.98
C GLU A 188 4.74 -21.29 22.05
N PHE A 189 3.89 -20.97 21.07
CA PHE A 189 3.15 -19.72 21.01
C PHE A 189 2.16 -19.59 22.18
N VAL A 190 1.47 -20.68 22.54
CA VAL A 190 0.56 -20.69 23.69
C VAL A 190 1.31 -20.47 25.01
N LYS A 191 2.49 -21.11 25.18
CA LYS A 191 3.33 -20.91 26.37
C LYS A 191 3.79 -19.45 26.52
N LEU A 192 4.04 -18.75 25.41
CA LEU A 192 4.45 -17.34 25.43
C LEU A 192 3.43 -16.46 26.16
N PHE A 193 2.13 -16.65 25.89
CA PHE A 193 1.06 -15.90 26.57
C PHE A 193 0.73 -16.46 27.95
N ALA A 194 0.64 -17.79 28.07
CA ALA A 194 0.28 -18.42 29.33
C ALA A 194 1.23 -18.04 30.48
N LYS A 195 2.55 -17.94 30.22
CA LYS A 195 3.53 -17.48 31.22
C LYS A 195 3.36 -16.04 31.70
N GLN A 196 2.66 -15.20 30.95
CA GLN A 196 2.43 -13.79 31.33
C GLN A 196 1.20 -13.64 32.23
N VAL A 197 0.32 -14.64 32.28
CA VAL A 197 -0.96 -14.58 33.00
C VAL A 197 -1.14 -15.71 34.03
N TYR A 198 -0.18 -16.63 34.10
CA TYR A 198 -0.20 -17.77 35.02
C TYR A 198 1.20 -18.03 35.59
N ASP A 199 1.31 -17.93 36.92
CA ASP A 199 2.59 -18.02 37.64
C ASP A 199 3.05 -19.46 37.91
N GLY A 200 2.22 -20.47 37.61
CA GLY A 200 2.52 -21.88 37.88
C GLY A 200 3.16 -22.63 36.71
N VAL A 201 3.51 -23.89 36.95
CA VAL A 201 4.02 -24.78 35.90
C VAL A 201 2.91 -25.09 34.89
N ILE A 202 3.20 -24.88 33.61
CA ILE A 202 2.29 -25.22 32.51
C ILE A 202 2.36 -26.73 32.26
N THR A 203 1.36 -27.46 32.76
CA THR A 203 1.18 -28.89 32.50
C THR A 203 0.54 -29.13 31.13
N PRO A 204 0.59 -30.35 30.55
CA PRO A 204 -0.04 -30.64 29.26
C PRO A 204 -1.55 -30.32 29.22
N LYS A 205 -2.28 -30.66 30.30
CA LYS A 205 -3.72 -30.37 30.42
C LYS A 205 -3.99 -28.87 30.46
N LEU A 206 -3.15 -28.12 31.18
CA LEU A 206 -3.28 -26.67 31.25
C LEU A 206 -2.92 -26.03 29.91
N LEU A 207 -1.92 -26.56 29.21
CA LEU A 207 -1.54 -26.13 27.87
C LEU A 207 -2.70 -26.26 26.88
N GLU A 208 -3.41 -27.40 26.84
CA GLU A 208 -4.59 -27.58 25.98
C GLU A 208 -5.71 -26.57 26.28
N GLN A 209 -5.94 -26.29 27.57
CA GLN A 209 -6.89 -25.27 27.99
C GLN A 209 -6.46 -23.89 27.49
N PHE A 210 -5.20 -23.52 27.67
CA PHE A 210 -4.66 -22.25 27.17
C PHE A 210 -4.67 -22.18 25.64
N THR A 211 -4.45 -23.28 24.91
CA THR A 211 -4.56 -23.30 23.45
C THR A 211 -5.95 -22.85 23.00
N SER A 212 -6.99 -23.38 23.65
CA SER A 212 -8.38 -23.02 23.36
C SER A 212 -8.68 -21.56 23.73
N LEU A 213 -8.15 -21.10 24.88
CA LEU A 213 -8.32 -19.71 25.33
C LEU A 213 -7.60 -18.71 24.41
N VAL A 214 -6.35 -18.97 24.02
CA VAL A 214 -5.55 -18.13 23.13
C VAL A 214 -6.23 -18.03 21.78
N LYS A 215 -6.63 -19.16 21.17
CA LYS A 215 -7.34 -19.17 19.90
C LYS A 215 -8.61 -18.33 19.95
N ARG A 216 -9.45 -18.53 20.96
CA ARG A 216 -10.69 -17.75 21.14
C ARG A 216 -10.43 -16.27 21.37
N SER A 217 -9.39 -15.93 22.13
CA SER A 217 -9.03 -14.54 22.42
C SER A 217 -8.55 -13.81 21.16
N ILE A 218 -7.72 -14.46 20.34
CA ILE A 218 -7.27 -13.91 19.05
C ILE A 218 -8.46 -13.72 18.10
N SER A 219 -9.32 -14.74 17.95
CA SER A 219 -10.52 -14.62 17.11
C SER A 219 -11.46 -13.51 17.59
N GLY A 220 -11.60 -13.34 18.91
CA GLY A 220 -12.35 -12.24 19.53
C GLY A 220 -11.78 -10.88 19.14
N LEU A 221 -10.48 -10.66 19.35
CA LEU A 221 -9.81 -9.40 19.01
C LEU A 221 -9.92 -9.03 17.53
N ILE A 222 -9.81 -10.02 16.63
CA ILE A 222 -9.99 -9.79 15.20
C ILE A 222 -11.44 -9.40 14.90
N SER A 223 -12.42 -10.08 15.51
CA SER A 223 -13.84 -9.80 15.32
C SER A 223 -14.22 -8.41 15.84
N ASP A 224 -13.66 -8.01 16.99
CA ASP A 224 -13.84 -6.68 17.57
C ASP A 224 -13.22 -5.62 16.67
N THR A 225 -11.99 -5.83 16.19
CA THR A 225 -11.31 -4.91 15.26
C THR A 225 -12.08 -4.75 13.95
N ILE A 226 -12.59 -5.85 13.38
CA ILE A 226 -13.43 -5.81 12.18
C ILE A 226 -14.71 -5.04 12.46
N SER A 227 -15.38 -5.33 13.59
CA SER A 227 -16.62 -4.65 13.97
C SER A 227 -16.42 -3.16 14.18
N ASP A 228 -15.31 -2.74 14.78
CA ASP A 228 -14.98 -1.34 14.99
C ASP A 228 -14.65 -0.64 13.67
N ARG A 229 -13.91 -1.30 12.76
CA ARG A 229 -13.69 -0.80 11.40
C ARG A 229 -14.97 -0.72 10.59
N LEU A 230 -15.86 -1.71 10.66
CA LEU A 230 -17.15 -1.71 9.96
C LEU A 230 -18.08 -0.64 10.52
N LYS A 231 -18.14 -0.44 11.84
CA LYS A 231 -18.88 0.67 12.44
C LYS A 231 -18.33 2.02 12.00
N THR A 232 -17.01 2.13 11.86
CA THR A 232 -16.36 3.35 11.36
C THR A 232 -16.71 3.57 9.89
N ALA A 233 -16.55 2.54 9.04
CA ALA A 233 -16.88 2.59 7.62
C ALA A 233 -18.38 2.81 7.36
N LEU A 234 -19.28 2.22 8.16
CA LEU A 234 -20.73 2.46 8.07
C LEU A 234 -21.10 3.88 8.51
N LYS A 235 -20.42 4.45 9.52
CA LYS A 235 -20.57 5.88 9.84
C LYS A 235 -20.07 6.76 8.69
N THR A 236 -19.04 6.33 7.97
CA THR A 236 -18.55 7.00 6.76
C THR A 236 -19.47 6.79 5.55
N GLU A 237 -20.10 5.62 5.38
CA GLU A 237 -21.06 5.31 4.29
C GLU A 237 -22.39 6.02 4.50
N VAL A 238 -22.89 6.13 5.73
CA VAL A 238 -24.07 6.95 6.07
C VAL A 238 -23.77 8.45 5.86
N ALA A 239 -22.51 8.88 5.99
CA ALA A 239 -22.08 10.22 5.59
C ALA A 239 -21.79 10.35 4.07
N GLN A 240 -21.59 9.25 3.35
CA GLN A 240 -21.29 9.22 1.91
C GLN A 240 -22.50 8.92 1.01
N GLU A 241 -23.64 8.47 1.54
CA GLU A 241 -24.92 8.49 0.80
C GLU A 241 -25.39 9.92 0.45
N GLU A 242 -24.79 10.96 1.06
CA GLU A 242 -25.01 12.36 0.66
C GLU A 242 -23.98 12.94 -0.31
N GLN A 243 -22.87 12.26 -0.62
CA GLN A 243 -21.82 12.82 -1.50
C GLN A 243 -21.16 11.77 -2.40
N SER A 244 -21.85 11.39 -3.46
CA SER A 244 -21.23 10.83 -4.66
C SER A 244 -20.73 11.95 -5.58
N ASP A 245 -19.47 12.36 -5.43
CA ASP A 245 -18.52 12.51 -6.55
C ASP A 245 -17.12 12.93 -6.06
N LYS A 246 -16.26 11.90 -6.05
CA LYS A 246 -14.81 11.82 -6.24
C LYS A 246 -14.19 12.95 -7.11
N THR A 247 -12.92 13.36 -7.01
CA THR A 247 -11.71 12.85 -6.34
C THR A 247 -10.55 13.86 -6.49
N ASP A 248 -9.66 13.85 -5.49
CA ASP A 248 -8.18 13.87 -5.52
C ASP A 248 -7.37 14.92 -6.30
N GLN A 249 -6.45 15.58 -5.58
CA GLN A 249 -5.01 15.27 -5.66
C GLN A 249 -4.18 15.88 -4.49
N GLN A 250 -3.43 15.00 -3.83
CA GLN A 250 -2.25 15.21 -2.94
C GLN A 250 -1.04 15.83 -3.70
N PRO A 251 0.15 16.12 -3.12
CA PRO A 251 0.69 15.78 -1.77
C PRO A 251 1.52 16.88 -1.03
N ALA A 252 1.95 16.53 0.20
CA ALA A 252 3.21 16.89 0.91
C ALA A 252 3.34 18.33 1.50
N ASP A 253 3.94 18.62 2.67
CA ASP A 253 5.09 18.00 3.37
C ASP A 253 5.13 18.27 4.90
N GLU A 254 5.87 17.37 5.57
CA GLU A 254 6.73 17.43 6.78
C GLU A 254 6.63 18.58 7.83
N ASN A 255 6.58 18.21 9.12
CA ASN A 255 7.74 18.40 10.03
C ASN A 255 7.61 17.73 11.41
N ASN A 256 8.71 17.09 11.81
CA ASN A 256 9.01 16.53 13.13
C ASN A 256 8.97 17.58 14.25
N ASN A 257 8.08 17.43 15.22
CA ASN A 257 8.29 17.97 16.57
C ASN A 257 7.39 17.37 17.66
N GLY A 258 7.13 16.05 17.67
CA GLY A 258 6.27 15.41 18.70
C GLY A 258 4.83 15.97 18.79
N ILE A 259 4.49 16.87 17.87
CA ILE A 259 3.20 17.44 17.60
C ILE A 259 2.64 16.56 16.49
N VAL A 260 1.67 15.73 16.85
CA VAL A 260 0.99 14.85 15.89
C VAL A 260 -0.25 15.60 15.45
N THR A 261 -0.19 16.16 14.25
CA THR A 261 -1.38 16.72 13.62
C THR A 261 -2.40 15.62 13.43
N THR A 262 -3.53 15.75 14.11
CA THR A 262 -4.61 14.77 14.11
C THR A 262 -5.46 14.91 12.85
N GLU A 263 -6.12 13.82 12.44
CA GLU A 263 -7.10 13.87 11.35
C GLU A 263 -8.21 14.89 11.63
N GLU A 264 -8.62 15.03 12.91
CA GLU A 264 -9.64 15.99 13.33
C GLU A 264 -9.22 17.46 13.11
N GLU A 265 -7.94 17.78 13.33
CA GLU A 265 -7.41 19.13 13.08
C GLU A 265 -7.33 19.44 11.58
N LEU A 266 -6.95 18.45 10.76
CA LEU A 266 -6.95 18.58 9.31
C LEU A 266 -8.38 18.72 8.76
N GLU A 267 -9.35 18.01 9.30
CA GLU A 267 -10.76 18.18 8.96
C GLU A 267 -11.24 19.61 9.31
N GLY A 268 -10.96 20.08 10.53
CA GLY A 268 -11.28 21.44 10.94
C GLY A 268 -10.62 22.52 10.05
N PHE A 269 -9.38 22.28 9.63
CA PHE A 269 -8.69 23.12 8.65
C PHE A 269 -9.42 23.18 7.30
N MET A 270 -9.87 22.03 6.78
CA MET A 270 -10.58 21.97 5.51
C MET A 270 -11.93 22.69 5.58
N LEU A 271 -12.64 22.61 6.71
CA LEU A 271 -13.89 23.35 6.93
C LEU A 271 -13.65 24.87 6.91
N VAL A 272 -12.62 25.34 7.60
CA VAL A 272 -12.26 26.77 7.58
C VAL A 272 -11.81 27.21 6.18
N LYS A 273 -11.05 26.39 5.43
CA LYS A 273 -10.73 26.67 4.03
C LYS A 273 -11.98 26.75 3.14
N ALA A 274 -12.95 25.87 3.34
CA ALA A 274 -14.21 25.88 2.60
C ALA A 274 -15.00 27.17 2.85
N ILE A 275 -15.11 27.58 4.11
CA ILE A 275 -15.74 28.85 4.52
C ILE A 275 -15.05 30.05 3.84
N LEU A 276 -13.72 30.06 3.81
CA LEU A 276 -12.94 31.19 3.34
C LEU A 276 -12.78 31.27 1.82
N ARG A 277 -13.10 30.21 1.09
CA ARG A 277 -13.05 30.17 -0.38
C ARG A 277 -13.90 31.26 -1.04
N GLU A 278 -14.96 31.71 -0.39
CA GLU A 278 -15.81 32.81 -0.87
C GLU A 278 -15.17 34.20 -0.74
N VAL A 279 -14.09 34.33 0.05
CA VAL A 279 -13.50 35.63 0.43
C VAL A 279 -12.06 35.76 -0.09
N VAL A 280 -11.31 34.68 -0.14
CA VAL A 280 -9.92 34.69 -0.59
C VAL A 280 -9.55 33.40 -1.30
N ASP A 281 -8.52 33.47 -2.14
CA ASP A 281 -7.86 32.30 -2.69
C ASP A 281 -7.37 31.37 -1.56
N VAL A 282 -7.74 30.10 -1.63
CA VAL A 282 -7.44 29.07 -0.63
C VAL A 282 -5.94 28.78 -0.50
N SER A 283 -5.12 29.16 -1.48
CA SER A 283 -3.65 29.10 -1.41
C SER A 283 -3.05 30.04 -0.37
N ARG A 284 -3.80 31.08 0.04
CA ARG A 284 -3.38 32.05 1.06
C ARG A 284 -3.73 31.61 2.48
N ILE A 285 -4.31 30.43 2.65
CA ILE A 285 -4.72 29.88 3.94
C ILE A 285 -3.77 28.74 4.28
N ALA A 286 -2.97 28.95 5.31
CA ALA A 286 -2.02 27.97 5.82
C ALA A 286 -2.43 27.49 7.21
N HIS A 287 -1.90 26.34 7.63
CA HIS A 287 -2.02 25.88 9.01
C HIS A 287 -0.64 25.68 9.63
N ARG A 288 -0.59 25.81 10.95
CA ARG A 288 0.57 25.46 11.76
C ARG A 288 0.09 24.80 13.03
N ASP A 289 0.63 23.63 13.32
CA ASP A 289 0.30 22.90 14.52
C ASP A 289 1.14 23.40 15.71
N ALA A 290 0.52 23.51 16.87
CA ALA A 290 1.15 23.89 18.12
C ALA A 290 0.64 23.00 19.27
N GLN A 291 1.44 22.82 20.32
CA GLN A 291 1.14 21.88 21.42
C GLN A 291 -0.25 22.04 22.08
N THR A 292 -0.88 23.22 22.00
CA THR A 292 -2.14 23.52 22.69
C THR A 292 -3.30 23.80 21.75
N TYR A 293 -3.02 24.06 20.47
CA TYR A 293 -4.03 24.40 19.47
C TYR A 293 -3.47 24.25 18.06
N PHE A 294 -4.38 24.03 17.13
CA PHE A 294 -4.08 24.04 15.71
C PHE A 294 -4.37 25.43 15.14
N ALA A 295 -3.35 26.10 14.59
CA ALA A 295 -3.45 27.47 14.11
C ALA A 295 -3.77 27.52 12.62
N ILE A 296 -4.76 28.32 12.22
CA ILE A 296 -5.07 28.61 10.83
C ILE A 296 -4.73 30.07 10.56
N LEU A 297 -3.88 30.30 9.56
CA LEU A 297 -3.18 31.56 9.33
C LEU A 297 -3.43 32.07 7.91
N PHE A 298 -3.41 33.40 7.79
CA PHE A 298 -3.43 34.08 6.50
C PHE A 298 -2.02 34.37 6.00
N ASP A 299 -1.74 34.06 4.73
CA ASP A 299 -0.43 34.17 4.07
C ASP A 299 0.72 33.49 4.85
N ASP A 300 0.44 32.37 5.52
CA ASP A 300 1.40 31.66 6.40
C ASP A 300 2.14 32.57 7.41
N ASN A 301 1.41 33.53 7.98
CA ASN A 301 1.98 34.54 8.87
C ASN A 301 1.39 34.47 10.29
N ASN A 302 2.24 34.19 11.28
CA ASN A 302 1.85 34.12 12.71
C ASN A 302 1.24 35.44 13.25
N ARG A 303 1.44 36.57 12.59
CA ARG A 303 0.81 37.86 12.96
C ARG A 303 -0.58 38.05 12.37
N LYS A 304 -1.03 37.14 11.50
CA LYS A 304 -2.34 37.15 10.85
C LYS A 304 -3.12 35.84 11.12
N PRO A 305 -3.44 35.53 12.39
CA PRO A 305 -4.25 34.36 12.70
C PRO A 305 -5.69 34.57 12.21
N ILE A 306 -6.27 33.54 11.61
CA ILE A 306 -7.66 33.54 11.16
C ILE A 306 -8.52 32.88 12.24
N VAL A 307 -8.17 31.64 12.61
CA VAL A 307 -8.85 30.85 13.65
C VAL A 307 -7.81 29.99 14.37
N ARG A 308 -8.05 29.69 15.65
CA ARG A 308 -7.36 28.60 16.36
C ARG A 308 -8.36 27.53 16.76
N LEU A 309 -8.03 26.27 16.52
CA LEU A 309 -8.83 25.12 16.93
C LEU A 309 -8.23 24.51 18.18
N TYR A 310 -9.03 24.37 19.23
CA TYR A 310 -8.65 23.70 20.48
C TYR A 310 -9.44 22.39 20.58
N LEU A 311 -8.89 21.33 19.96
CA LEU A 311 -9.57 20.03 19.80
C LEU A 311 -9.04 18.93 20.73
N ASN A 312 -7.94 19.20 21.44
CA ASN A 312 -7.25 18.22 22.31
C ASN A 312 -8.10 17.65 23.46
N SER A 313 -9.23 18.28 23.80
CA SER A 313 -10.14 17.80 24.83
C SER A 313 -11.32 17.04 24.21
N PRO A 314 -11.58 15.77 24.61
CA PRO A 314 -12.74 15.02 24.13
C PRO A 314 -14.09 15.63 24.52
N THR A 315 -14.13 16.46 25.56
CA THR A 315 -15.37 16.98 26.17
C THR A 315 -15.48 18.50 26.17
N ASN A 316 -14.43 19.21 25.77
CA ASN A 316 -14.37 20.68 25.83
C ASN A 316 -13.63 21.24 24.61
N LYS A 317 -14.23 21.05 23.43
CA LYS A 317 -13.73 21.57 22.16
C LYS A 317 -14.23 22.99 21.95
N TYR A 318 -13.36 23.85 21.41
CA TYR A 318 -13.71 25.23 21.11
C TYR A 318 -12.82 25.79 20.01
N ILE A 319 -13.30 26.83 19.35
CA ILE A 319 -12.52 27.64 18.41
C ILE A 319 -12.34 29.05 18.95
N VAL A 320 -11.29 29.72 18.49
CA VAL A 320 -11.03 31.12 18.81
C VAL A 320 -10.95 31.91 17.51
N THR A 321 -11.74 32.99 17.44
CA THR A 321 -11.75 33.98 16.36
C THR A 321 -11.16 35.31 16.84
N PHE A 322 -10.80 36.20 15.91
CA PHE A 322 -10.11 37.46 16.20
C PHE A 322 -10.88 38.66 15.63
N ASP A 323 -10.93 39.78 16.36
CA ASP A 323 -11.42 41.05 15.81
C ASP A 323 -10.30 41.88 15.17
N LYS A 324 -10.64 43.10 14.70
CA LYS A 324 -9.69 44.03 14.07
C LYS A 324 -8.53 44.43 15.00
N ASP A 325 -8.77 44.45 16.31
CA ASP A 325 -7.76 44.76 17.34
C ASP A 325 -7.02 43.49 17.82
N LYS A 326 -7.24 42.35 17.15
CA LYS A 326 -6.71 41.02 17.48
C LYS A 326 -7.15 40.48 18.84
N LYS A 327 -8.30 40.95 19.34
CA LYS A 327 -8.90 40.41 20.55
C LYS A 327 -9.53 39.04 20.26
N GLU A 328 -9.25 38.09 21.14
CA GLU A 328 -9.73 36.72 21.02
C GLU A 328 -11.17 36.56 21.51
N THR A 329 -12.00 35.88 20.73
CA THR A 329 -13.35 35.45 21.13
C THR A 329 -13.45 33.93 21.05
N ARG A 330 -13.75 33.30 22.19
CA ARG A 330 -13.89 31.85 22.33
C ARG A 330 -15.32 31.40 22.04
N HIS A 331 -15.43 30.35 21.23
CA HIS A 331 -16.69 29.72 20.83
C HIS A 331 -16.63 28.22 21.10
N ASN A 332 -17.46 27.71 22.01
CA ASN A 332 -17.50 26.27 22.28
C ASN A 332 -18.19 25.55 21.11
N ILE A 333 -17.66 24.36 20.78
CA ILE A 333 -18.20 23.49 19.74
C ILE A 333 -18.41 22.08 20.30
N ASN A 334 -19.49 21.44 19.89
CA ASN A 334 -19.80 20.03 20.19
C ASN A 334 -19.31 19.11 19.06
N SER A 335 -19.23 19.62 17.83
CA SER A 335 -18.73 18.92 16.65
C SER A 335 -17.98 19.89 15.72
N LEU A 336 -17.19 19.36 14.77
CA LEU A 336 -16.52 20.20 13.77
C LEU A 336 -17.50 20.95 12.87
N ASP A 337 -18.72 20.43 12.66
CA ASP A 337 -19.75 21.09 11.86
C ASP A 337 -20.18 22.43 12.45
N ASP A 338 -20.07 22.59 13.78
CA ASP A 338 -20.39 23.84 14.46
C ASP A 338 -19.50 25.01 14.01
N ILE A 339 -18.35 24.75 13.35
CA ILE A 339 -17.49 25.79 12.76
C ILE A 339 -18.27 26.62 11.73
N TYR A 340 -19.22 26.03 10.98
CA TYR A 340 -20.06 26.76 10.03
C TYR A 340 -20.97 27.80 10.69
N THR A 341 -21.33 27.59 11.96
CA THR A 341 -22.11 28.58 12.74
C THR A 341 -21.37 29.91 12.87
N TYR A 342 -20.03 29.86 12.85
CA TYR A 342 -19.15 31.03 13.01
C TYR A 342 -18.52 31.47 11.67
N ALA A 343 -19.09 31.04 10.54
CA ALA A 343 -18.53 31.30 9.22
C ALA A 343 -18.39 32.80 8.90
N ASN A 344 -19.34 33.62 9.35
CA ASN A 344 -19.29 35.07 9.10
C ASN A 344 -18.16 35.72 9.87
N GLU A 345 -17.98 35.37 11.14
CA GLU A 345 -16.89 35.84 12.00
C GLU A 345 -15.53 35.48 11.40
N ILE A 346 -15.38 34.24 10.93
CA ILE A 346 -14.16 33.74 10.26
C ILE A 346 -13.87 34.55 8.99
N LYS A 347 -14.89 34.80 8.16
CA LYS A 347 -14.78 35.62 6.94
C LYS A 347 -14.39 37.06 7.27
N GLU A 348 -14.95 37.65 8.33
CA GLU A 348 -14.61 39.02 8.75
C GLU A 348 -13.13 39.14 9.16
N VAL A 349 -12.56 38.12 9.83
CA VAL A 349 -11.12 38.15 10.18
C VAL A 349 -10.23 38.32 8.94
N VAL A 350 -10.55 37.59 7.85
CA VAL A 350 -9.80 37.69 6.59
C VAL A 350 -10.02 39.02 5.90
N LYS A 351 -11.23 39.60 5.97
CA LYS A 351 -11.49 40.94 5.43
C LYS A 351 -10.62 42.00 6.10
N PHE A 352 -10.31 41.87 7.39
CA PHE A 352 -9.37 42.79 8.06
C PHE A 352 -7.94 42.73 7.51
N TYR A 353 -7.53 41.61 6.90
CA TYR A 353 -6.20 41.45 6.30
C TYR A 353 -6.13 41.82 4.82
N LEU A 354 -7.28 41.97 4.17
CA LEU A 354 -7.41 42.40 2.77
C LEU A 354 -7.56 43.92 2.62
N GLN A 355 -7.95 44.61 3.70
CA GLN A 355 -7.93 46.06 3.83
C GLN A 355 -6.52 46.53 4.21
#